data_AF-A0A7J6NSJ9-F1
#
_entry.id   AF-A0A7J6NSJ9-F1
#
_cell.length_a   1.000
_cell.length_b   1.000
_cell.length_c   1.000
_cell.angle_alpha   90.00
_cell.angle_beta   90.00
_cell.angle_gamma   90.00
#
_symmetry.space_group_name_H-M   'P 1'
#
loop_
_entity.id
_entity.type
_entity.pdbx_description
1 polymer ?
#
loop_
_entity_poly.entity_id
_entity_poly.type
_entity_poly.pdbx_seq_one_letter_code
_entity_poly.pdbx_strand_id
1 'polypeptide(L)'
;MSVGTGAMMALMTGEHVARIPDLAERTAVGCQLALVTGVAMCVMAMLRLSFLVRFISRPALSGFVTGAAFVIVASLMKDFFGLHQVPKGVNFFENMYFVGTCLGMVGVVPSGLPSFSLPPLTSGLPAVIPSGIMVALMCYISSYAAAKKFAIADGYEIHAGTELGVMGLANLVGSVFGAFPVQGGLSRTSISHNIGVRTQVAGVVAALIAIGGLTFLTSLMYWIPNATLAGIIISATPHLTDFSLARWLWRNSKRDFAVWLAAVGGTLLLGLLQGVFLAMVLSVTLMVQQVAMPPTNAMGRLSNGHWRALAYWPRTAKTIPGLLVFGVSGPLLFVNWEHVKDKLLDTERRYSRHCGKAVEAVVMHMVGVPFIDATAIQGLEELAVEFRARGVTLWFAGAHGSVRRMLETVLVERGVIEQTDLVQQVEAVVQQALRYIDLPVTTHVVLGGNGSMESCNGWWRNRQQQLLRDRGYSDGDQYINVAWAVDNSTLKEMYRNQSVKLVPSSPDLLAHHSPSRVNRDGRSSSIV
;
A
#
# COMPACT_ATOMS: atom_id res chain seq x y z
N MET A 1 -16.71 -22.58 -2.12
CA MET A 1 -17.57 -21.58 -1.44
C MET A 1 -19.03 -21.83 -1.86
N SER A 2 -20.00 -21.64 -0.96
CA SER A 2 -21.43 -21.72 -1.29
C SER A 2 -21.93 -20.36 -1.79
N VAL A 3 -22.64 -20.35 -2.91
CA VAL A 3 -23.30 -19.15 -3.47
C VAL A 3 -24.77 -19.18 -3.06
N GLY A 4 -25.33 -18.03 -2.75
CA GLY A 4 -26.74 -17.90 -2.42
C GLY A 4 -27.15 -16.46 -2.19
N THR A 5 -28.32 -16.28 -1.58
CA THR A 5 -28.80 -14.95 -1.21
C THR A 5 -28.09 -14.47 0.05
N GLY A 6 -27.44 -13.31 -0.06
CA GLY A 6 -26.86 -12.61 1.09
C GLY A 6 -27.87 -11.62 1.67
N ALA A 7 -27.88 -11.45 2.99
CA ALA A 7 -28.78 -10.49 3.67
C ALA A 7 -28.61 -9.07 3.10
N MET A 8 -27.39 -8.69 2.75
CA MET A 8 -27.08 -7.42 2.11
C MET A 8 -27.69 -7.28 0.72
N MET A 9 -27.60 -8.32 -0.14
CA MET A 9 -28.25 -8.31 -1.46
C MET A 9 -29.76 -8.24 -1.36
N ALA A 10 -30.33 -8.94 -0.40
CA ALA A 10 -31.77 -8.88 -0.14
C ALA A 10 -32.20 -7.47 0.29
N LEU A 11 -31.43 -6.79 1.15
CA LEU A 11 -31.72 -5.40 1.54
C LEU A 11 -31.59 -4.43 0.37
N MET A 12 -30.50 -4.49 -0.39
CA MET A 12 -30.26 -3.61 -1.53
C MET A 12 -31.32 -3.80 -2.62
N THR A 13 -31.73 -5.04 -2.87
CA THR A 13 -32.87 -5.34 -3.75
C THR A 13 -34.17 -4.83 -3.15
N GLY A 14 -34.37 -5.06 -1.85
CA GLY A 14 -35.51 -4.61 -1.05
C GLY A 14 -35.78 -3.12 -1.19
N GLU A 15 -34.74 -2.29 -1.15
CA GLU A 15 -34.84 -0.83 -1.32
C GLU A 15 -35.48 -0.43 -2.68
N HIS A 16 -35.18 -1.18 -3.74
CA HIS A 16 -35.74 -0.94 -5.08
C HIS A 16 -37.17 -1.45 -5.24
N VAL A 17 -37.52 -2.54 -4.56
CA VAL A 17 -38.84 -3.18 -4.71
C VAL A 17 -39.87 -2.75 -3.65
N ALA A 18 -39.44 -2.09 -2.57
CA ALA A 18 -40.29 -1.76 -1.42
C ALA A 18 -41.51 -0.91 -1.77
N ARG A 19 -41.41 -0.05 -2.80
CA ARG A 19 -42.49 0.87 -3.21
C ARG A 19 -43.42 0.29 -4.27
N ILE A 20 -43.06 -0.87 -4.83
CA ILE A 20 -43.83 -1.53 -5.87
C ILE A 20 -44.88 -2.42 -5.19
N PRO A 21 -46.19 -2.28 -5.46
CA PRO A 21 -47.21 -3.11 -4.81
C PRO A 21 -47.32 -4.50 -5.45
N ASP A 22 -47.16 -4.60 -6.77
CA ASP A 22 -47.37 -5.85 -7.52
C ASP A 22 -46.19 -6.81 -7.40
N LEU A 23 -46.48 -8.09 -7.15
CA LEU A 23 -45.45 -9.11 -6.96
C LEU A 23 -44.71 -9.43 -8.26
N ALA A 24 -45.41 -9.49 -9.40
CA ALA A 24 -44.77 -9.78 -10.68
C ALA A 24 -43.80 -8.65 -11.06
N GLU A 25 -44.20 -7.39 -10.87
CA GLU A 25 -43.34 -6.23 -11.07
C GLU A 25 -42.13 -6.23 -10.12
N ARG A 26 -42.30 -6.58 -8.82
CA ARG A 26 -41.16 -6.76 -7.89
C ARG A 26 -40.18 -7.82 -8.38
N THR A 27 -40.67 -8.97 -8.84
CA THR A 27 -39.80 -10.05 -9.36
C THR A 27 -39.08 -9.61 -10.63
N ALA A 28 -39.75 -8.87 -11.52
CA ALA A 28 -39.14 -8.33 -12.73
C ALA A 28 -38.00 -7.36 -12.42
N VAL A 29 -38.19 -6.43 -11.47
CA VAL A 29 -37.14 -5.49 -11.04
C VAL A 29 -35.98 -6.23 -10.37
N GLY A 30 -36.25 -7.25 -9.55
CA GLY A 30 -35.21 -8.12 -8.99
C GLY A 30 -34.37 -8.82 -10.07
N CYS A 31 -35.02 -9.35 -11.11
CA CYS A 31 -34.36 -9.98 -12.25
C CYS A 31 -33.55 -8.97 -13.08
N GLN A 32 -34.07 -7.75 -13.30
CA GLN A 32 -33.34 -6.67 -13.97
C GLN A 32 -32.07 -6.29 -13.19
N LEU A 33 -32.17 -6.20 -11.86
CA LEU A 33 -31.02 -5.91 -11.01
C LEU A 33 -29.98 -7.03 -11.10
N ALA A 34 -30.41 -8.30 -11.06
CA ALA A 34 -29.52 -9.46 -11.25
C ALA A 34 -28.86 -9.46 -12.64
N LEU A 35 -29.60 -9.11 -13.70
CA LEU A 35 -29.09 -9.01 -15.06
C LEU A 35 -27.99 -7.93 -15.14
N VAL A 36 -28.29 -6.71 -14.70
CA VAL A 36 -27.33 -5.60 -14.71
C VAL A 36 -26.11 -5.96 -13.87
N THR A 37 -26.31 -6.55 -12.70
CA THR A 37 -25.22 -6.99 -11.84
C THR A 37 -24.33 -8.04 -12.54
N GLY A 38 -24.94 -9.05 -13.16
CA GLY A 38 -24.23 -10.08 -13.91
C GLY A 38 -23.45 -9.53 -15.10
N VAL A 39 -24.07 -8.67 -15.91
CA VAL A 39 -23.42 -7.98 -17.05
C VAL A 39 -22.25 -7.14 -16.56
N ALA A 40 -22.45 -6.31 -15.54
CA ALA A 40 -21.40 -5.45 -15.01
C ALA A 40 -20.20 -6.25 -14.50
N MET A 41 -20.43 -7.36 -13.81
CA MET A 41 -19.36 -8.24 -13.33
C MET A 41 -18.62 -8.95 -14.48
N CYS A 42 -19.33 -9.44 -15.49
CA CYS A 42 -18.72 -10.03 -16.68
C CYS A 42 -17.87 -8.99 -17.45
N VAL A 43 -18.37 -7.78 -17.63
CA VAL A 43 -17.62 -6.68 -18.27
C VAL A 43 -16.39 -6.33 -17.45
N MET A 44 -16.52 -6.19 -16.13
CA MET A 44 -15.36 -5.95 -15.24
C MET A 44 -14.33 -7.08 -15.30
N ALA A 45 -14.76 -8.35 -15.44
CA ALA A 45 -13.86 -9.49 -15.62
C ALA A 45 -13.12 -9.42 -16.97
N MET A 46 -13.83 -9.12 -18.06
CA MET A 46 -13.25 -8.97 -19.41
C MET A 46 -12.21 -7.85 -19.45
N LEU A 47 -12.52 -6.71 -18.83
CA LEU A 47 -11.62 -5.56 -18.73
C LEU A 47 -10.50 -5.74 -17.69
N ARG A 48 -10.41 -6.92 -17.04
CA ARG A 48 -9.45 -7.23 -15.97
C ARG A 48 -9.49 -6.24 -14.81
N LEU A 49 -10.63 -5.62 -14.56
CA LEU A 49 -10.86 -4.65 -13.48
C LEU A 49 -10.95 -5.30 -12.08
N SER A 50 -10.52 -6.56 -11.96
CA SER A 50 -10.48 -7.29 -10.68
C SER A 50 -9.65 -6.57 -9.60
N PHE A 51 -8.73 -5.68 -9.98
CA PHE A 51 -7.97 -4.84 -9.05
C PHE A 51 -8.84 -3.84 -8.27
N LEU A 52 -10.05 -3.52 -8.74
CA LEU A 52 -10.95 -2.57 -8.07
C LEU A 52 -11.28 -3.00 -6.63
N VAL A 53 -11.30 -4.30 -6.33
CA VAL A 53 -11.52 -4.82 -4.97
C VAL A 53 -10.44 -4.36 -3.99
N ARG A 54 -9.25 -4.02 -4.49
CA ARG A 54 -8.12 -3.58 -3.66
C ARG A 54 -8.29 -2.14 -3.15
N PHE A 55 -9.21 -1.35 -3.72
CA PHE A 55 -9.46 0.01 -3.25
C PHE A 55 -10.37 0.08 -2.02
N ILE A 56 -11.02 -1.03 -1.66
CA ILE A 56 -11.87 -1.05 -0.46
C ILE A 56 -11.04 -1.60 0.68
N SER A 57 -10.74 -0.67 1.59
CA SER A 57 -9.99 -0.98 2.79
C SER A 57 -10.81 -1.88 3.72
N ARG A 58 -10.11 -2.73 4.48
CA ARG A 58 -10.73 -3.58 5.51
C ARG A 58 -11.61 -2.78 6.50
N PRO A 59 -11.22 -1.57 6.96
CA PRO A 59 -12.07 -0.71 7.78
C PRO A 59 -13.38 -0.32 7.10
N ALA A 60 -13.35 0.06 5.81
CA ALA A 60 -14.56 0.41 5.06
C ALA A 60 -15.53 -0.78 4.98
N LEU A 61 -15.03 -1.97 4.61
CA LEU A 61 -15.85 -3.18 4.51
C LEU A 61 -16.46 -3.57 5.86
N SER A 62 -15.66 -3.60 6.93
CA SER A 62 -16.13 -3.95 8.27
C SER A 62 -17.15 -2.95 8.81
N GLY A 63 -16.92 -1.65 8.61
CA GLY A 63 -17.84 -0.61 9.06
C GLY A 63 -19.16 -0.67 8.30
N PHE A 64 -19.10 -0.87 6.99
CA PHE A 64 -20.31 -1.07 6.19
C PHE A 64 -21.09 -2.31 6.64
N VAL A 65 -20.44 -3.47 6.80
CA VAL A 65 -21.13 -4.71 7.24
C VAL A 65 -21.76 -4.51 8.62
N THR A 66 -21.10 -3.75 9.49
CA THR A 66 -21.64 -3.39 10.82
C THR A 66 -22.86 -2.47 10.70
N GLY A 67 -22.81 -1.45 9.84
CA GLY A 67 -23.96 -0.59 9.55
C GLY A 67 -25.14 -1.39 8.97
N ALA A 68 -24.88 -2.25 7.99
CA ALA A 68 -25.88 -3.11 7.37
C ALA A 68 -26.51 -4.07 8.39
N ALA A 69 -25.72 -4.65 9.29
CA ALA A 69 -26.22 -5.48 10.40
C ALA A 69 -27.24 -4.73 11.28
N PHE A 70 -26.96 -3.47 11.64
CA PHE A 70 -27.93 -2.65 12.38
C PHE A 70 -29.19 -2.37 11.58
N VAL A 71 -29.07 -2.07 10.27
CA VAL A 71 -30.23 -1.88 9.40
C VAL A 71 -31.05 -3.17 9.30
N ILE A 72 -30.41 -4.33 9.11
CA ILE A 72 -31.09 -5.65 9.07
C ILE A 72 -31.92 -5.86 10.33
N VAL A 73 -31.32 -5.69 11.51
CA VAL A 73 -32.02 -5.90 12.79
C VAL A 73 -33.18 -4.93 12.91
N ALA A 74 -32.95 -3.63 12.66
CA ALA A 74 -33.98 -2.61 12.73
C ALA A 74 -35.17 -2.88 11.79
N SER A 75 -34.89 -3.30 10.55
CA SER A 75 -35.91 -3.65 9.56
C SER A 75 -36.74 -4.86 9.96
N LEU A 76 -36.14 -5.84 10.65
CA LEU A 76 -36.80 -7.09 11.05
C LEU A 76 -37.51 -7.02 12.41
N MET A 77 -37.32 -5.96 13.19
CA MET A 77 -37.96 -5.81 14.50
C MET A 77 -39.50 -5.90 14.42
N LYS A 78 -40.10 -5.36 13.36
CA LYS A 78 -41.56 -5.38 13.15
C LYS A 78 -42.08 -6.79 12.91
N ASP A 79 -41.35 -7.58 12.12
CA ASP A 79 -41.68 -8.98 11.83
C ASP A 79 -41.46 -9.87 13.05
N PHE A 80 -40.38 -9.63 13.79
CA PHE A 80 -40.06 -10.38 15.01
C PHE A 80 -41.15 -10.23 16.09
N PHE A 81 -41.70 -9.02 16.25
CA PHE A 81 -42.78 -8.75 17.20
C PHE A 81 -44.19 -8.92 16.61
N GLY A 82 -44.34 -9.32 15.35
CA GLY A 82 -45.67 -9.53 14.74
C GLY A 82 -46.52 -8.25 14.60
N LEU A 83 -45.90 -7.07 14.57
CA LEU A 83 -46.61 -5.78 14.66
C LEU A 83 -47.38 -5.38 13.39
N HIS A 84 -47.36 -6.20 12.33
CA HIS A 84 -47.99 -5.90 11.04
C HIS A 84 -49.52 -5.98 11.05
N GLN A 85 -50.11 -6.71 12.01
CA GLN A 85 -51.57 -6.93 12.07
C GLN A 85 -52.27 -6.13 13.17
N VAL A 86 -51.57 -5.20 13.84
CA VAL A 86 -52.15 -4.43 14.94
C VAL A 86 -53.03 -3.29 14.37
N PRO A 87 -54.36 -3.30 14.62
CA PRO A 87 -55.25 -2.25 14.13
C PRO A 87 -54.90 -0.88 14.75
N LYS A 88 -55.01 0.20 13.96
CA LYS A 88 -54.84 1.56 14.50
C LYS A 88 -56.08 1.95 15.29
N GLY A 89 -55.90 2.42 16.53
CA GLY A 89 -56.99 2.99 17.35
C GLY A 89 -57.62 2.04 18.39
N VAL A 90 -57.03 0.87 18.65
CA VAL A 90 -57.49 -0.06 19.69
C VAL A 90 -56.74 0.13 21.02
N ASN A 91 -57.35 -0.29 22.12
CA ASN A 91 -56.82 -0.06 23.47
C ASN A 91 -55.54 -0.88 23.73
N PHE A 92 -54.74 -0.47 24.72
CA PHE A 92 -53.45 -1.12 25.06
C PHE A 92 -53.56 -2.65 25.25
N PHE A 93 -54.60 -3.12 25.94
CA PHE A 93 -54.81 -4.55 26.19
C PHE A 93 -55.21 -5.33 24.92
N GLU A 94 -55.97 -4.72 24.01
CA GLU A 94 -56.31 -5.31 22.71
C GLU A 94 -55.08 -5.38 21.80
N ASN A 95 -54.24 -4.33 21.80
CA ASN A 95 -52.95 -4.36 21.11
C ASN A 95 -52.08 -5.51 21.63
N MET A 96 -52.00 -5.70 22.95
CA MET A 96 -51.20 -6.79 23.54
C MET A 96 -51.76 -8.17 23.18
N TYR A 97 -53.08 -8.30 23.11
CA TYR A 97 -53.74 -9.53 22.66
C TYR A 97 -53.42 -9.84 21.19
N PHE A 98 -53.58 -8.87 20.28
CA PHE A 98 -53.26 -9.04 18.85
C PHE A 98 -51.78 -9.39 18.61
N VAL A 99 -50.86 -8.75 19.33
CA VAL A 99 -49.43 -9.08 19.26
C VAL A 99 -49.16 -10.54 19.68
N GLY A 100 -49.92 -11.07 20.64
CA GLY A 100 -49.79 -12.45 21.11
C GLY A 100 -50.45 -13.50 20.22
N THR A 101 -51.49 -13.16 19.44
CA THR A 101 -52.31 -14.13 18.71
C THR A 101 -52.19 -14.07 17.18
N CYS A 102 -51.76 -12.93 16.63
CA CYS A 102 -51.73 -12.68 15.18
C CYS A 102 -50.30 -12.62 14.65
N LEU A 103 -49.63 -13.78 14.62
CA LEU A 103 -48.34 -13.90 13.95
C LEU A 103 -48.57 -14.00 12.44
N GLY A 104 -47.98 -13.05 11.69
CA GLY A 104 -47.97 -13.12 10.22
C GLY A 104 -47.29 -14.41 9.76
N MET A 105 -47.94 -15.14 8.87
CA MET A 105 -47.40 -16.35 8.25
C MET A 105 -46.75 -16.02 6.91
N VAL A 106 -45.84 -16.87 6.44
CA VAL A 106 -45.20 -16.74 5.11
C VAL A 106 -46.26 -16.75 3.99
N GLY A 107 -47.29 -17.58 4.14
CA GLY A 107 -48.36 -17.68 3.15
C GLY A 107 -47.99 -18.55 1.95
N VAL A 108 -48.69 -18.35 0.83
CA VAL A 108 -48.57 -19.24 -0.35
C VAL A 108 -47.23 -19.04 -1.03
N VAL A 109 -46.43 -20.10 -1.09
CA VAL A 109 -45.17 -20.16 -1.85
C VAL A 109 -45.43 -20.90 -3.16
N PRO A 110 -45.10 -20.33 -4.34
CA PRO A 110 -45.26 -21.02 -5.62
C PRO A 110 -44.52 -22.36 -5.63
N SER A 111 -45.24 -23.44 -5.96
CA SER A 111 -44.66 -24.78 -6.09
C SER A 111 -44.11 -25.02 -7.48
N GLY A 112 -43.04 -25.78 -7.58
CA GLY A 112 -42.44 -26.19 -8.85
C GLY A 112 -41.11 -25.49 -9.15
N LEU A 113 -40.55 -25.81 -10.31
CA LEU A 113 -39.32 -25.20 -10.77
C LEU A 113 -39.58 -23.79 -11.32
N PRO A 114 -38.64 -22.84 -11.15
CA PRO A 114 -38.75 -21.53 -11.77
C PRO A 114 -38.79 -21.68 -13.29
N SER A 115 -39.79 -21.07 -13.92
CA SER A 115 -39.89 -21.03 -15.38
C SER A 115 -38.83 -20.08 -15.96
N PHE A 116 -38.31 -20.42 -17.14
CA PHE A 116 -37.49 -19.50 -17.91
C PHE A 116 -38.30 -18.25 -18.26
N SER A 117 -37.80 -17.07 -17.87
CA SER A 117 -38.42 -15.78 -18.14
C SER A 117 -37.34 -14.73 -18.37
N LEU A 118 -37.38 -14.07 -19.53
CA LEU A 118 -36.44 -13.00 -19.82
C LEU A 118 -36.82 -11.74 -19.02
N PRO A 119 -35.87 -11.12 -18.29
CA PRO A 119 -36.14 -9.85 -17.61
C PRO A 119 -36.53 -8.77 -18.64
N PRO A 120 -37.57 -7.96 -18.36
CA PRO A 120 -38.02 -6.94 -19.30
C PRO A 120 -36.93 -5.90 -19.54
N LEU A 121 -36.58 -5.65 -20.80
CA LEU A 121 -35.45 -4.77 -21.15
C LEU A 121 -35.83 -3.29 -21.33
N THR A 122 -37.12 -2.99 -21.52
CA THR A 122 -37.60 -1.65 -21.90
C THR A 122 -38.19 -0.85 -20.74
N SER A 123 -38.98 -1.47 -19.86
CA SER A 123 -39.61 -0.77 -18.73
C SER A 123 -38.73 -0.77 -17.49
N GLY A 124 -38.27 0.40 -17.04
CA GLY A 124 -37.58 0.57 -15.75
C GLY A 124 -36.10 0.18 -15.71
N LEU A 125 -35.58 -0.54 -16.72
CA LEU A 125 -34.17 -0.95 -16.76
C LEU A 125 -33.18 0.22 -16.60
N PRO A 126 -33.32 1.38 -17.29
CA PRO A 126 -32.39 2.49 -17.15
C PRO A 126 -32.26 3.03 -15.71
N ALA A 127 -33.34 2.97 -14.93
CA ALA A 127 -33.35 3.42 -13.54
C ALA A 127 -32.58 2.47 -12.61
N VAL A 128 -32.52 1.18 -12.97
CA VAL A 128 -31.85 0.13 -12.18
C VAL A 128 -30.36 0.04 -12.51
N ILE A 129 -29.91 0.54 -13.67
CA ILE A 129 -28.51 0.45 -14.12
C ILE A 129 -27.51 0.98 -13.07
N PRO A 130 -27.64 2.22 -12.54
CA PRO A 130 -26.66 2.76 -11.59
C PRO A 130 -26.56 1.89 -10.32
N SER A 131 -27.69 1.47 -9.78
CA SER A 131 -27.74 0.60 -8.60
C SER A 131 -27.19 -0.79 -8.88
N GLY A 132 -27.50 -1.38 -10.03
CA GLY A 132 -27.03 -2.71 -10.41
C GLY A 132 -25.51 -2.79 -10.56
N ILE A 133 -24.86 -1.71 -11.02
CA ILE A 133 -23.40 -1.58 -11.06
C ILE A 133 -22.82 -1.53 -9.64
N MET A 134 -23.43 -0.77 -8.72
CA MET A 134 -22.98 -0.72 -7.33
C MET A 134 -23.21 -2.05 -6.60
N VAL A 135 -24.33 -2.71 -6.85
CA VAL A 135 -24.63 -4.06 -6.35
C VAL A 135 -23.61 -5.07 -6.90
N ALA A 136 -23.23 -4.98 -8.17
CA ALA A 136 -22.16 -5.80 -8.75
C ALA A 136 -20.82 -5.62 -8.05
N LEU A 137 -20.42 -4.37 -7.85
CA LEU A 137 -19.19 -4.05 -7.13
C LEU A 137 -19.25 -4.69 -5.73
N MET A 138 -20.33 -4.45 -4.98
CA MET A 138 -20.49 -4.96 -3.62
C MET A 138 -20.59 -6.50 -3.54
N CYS A 139 -21.24 -7.12 -4.53
CA CYS A 139 -21.32 -8.57 -4.70
C CYS A 139 -19.93 -9.16 -4.81
N TYR A 140 -19.14 -8.60 -5.72
CA TYR A 140 -17.78 -9.03 -5.95
C TYR A 140 -16.92 -8.88 -4.70
N ILE A 141 -16.93 -7.72 -4.05
CA ILE A 141 -16.08 -7.43 -2.89
C ILE A 141 -16.40 -8.38 -1.74
N SER A 142 -17.67 -8.50 -1.38
CA SER A 142 -18.10 -9.34 -0.27
C SER A 142 -17.80 -10.82 -0.53
N SER A 143 -18.06 -11.29 -1.75
CA SER A 143 -17.77 -12.66 -2.18
C SER A 143 -16.27 -12.94 -2.17
N TYR A 144 -15.46 -12.08 -2.78
CA TYR A 144 -14.01 -12.23 -2.83
C TYR A 144 -13.37 -12.16 -1.44
N ALA A 145 -13.81 -11.25 -0.58
CA ALA A 145 -13.33 -11.16 0.80
C ALA A 145 -13.66 -12.44 1.60
N ALA A 146 -14.88 -12.97 1.45
CA ALA A 146 -15.28 -14.22 2.06
C ALA A 146 -14.43 -15.39 1.53
N ALA A 147 -14.26 -15.51 0.21
CA ALA A 147 -13.47 -16.56 -0.41
C ALA A 147 -12.00 -16.49 0.03
N LYS A 148 -11.41 -15.28 0.04
CA LYS A 148 -10.02 -15.04 0.43
C LYS A 148 -9.75 -15.43 1.88
N LYS A 149 -10.73 -15.27 2.78
CA LYS A 149 -10.64 -15.70 4.18
C LYS A 149 -10.38 -17.21 4.29
N PHE A 150 -11.11 -18.04 3.55
CA PHE A 150 -10.94 -19.49 3.56
C PHE A 150 -9.68 -19.93 2.80
N ALA A 151 -9.33 -19.26 1.70
CA ALA A 151 -8.08 -19.50 0.97
C ALA A 151 -6.83 -19.32 1.85
N ILE A 152 -6.80 -18.28 2.67
CA ILE A 152 -5.69 -18.05 3.60
C ILE A 152 -5.66 -19.15 4.67
N ALA A 153 -6.82 -19.58 5.17
CA ALA A 153 -6.91 -20.62 6.19
C ALA A 153 -6.45 -22.00 5.69
N ASP A 154 -6.80 -22.35 4.46
CA ASP A 154 -6.51 -23.67 3.87
C ASP A 154 -5.24 -23.68 2.99
N GLY A 155 -4.59 -22.52 2.79
CA GLY A 155 -3.32 -22.42 2.06
C GLY A 155 -3.41 -22.52 0.54
N TYR A 156 -4.55 -22.19 -0.06
CA TYR A 156 -4.72 -22.16 -1.53
C TYR A 156 -4.86 -20.74 -2.08
N GLU A 157 -4.60 -20.57 -3.38
CA GLU A 157 -4.71 -19.27 -4.05
C GLU A 157 -6.07 -19.08 -4.74
N ILE A 158 -6.54 -17.83 -4.77
CA ILE A 158 -7.78 -17.44 -5.46
C ILE A 158 -7.44 -16.38 -6.50
N HIS A 159 -7.93 -16.61 -7.71
CA HIS A 159 -7.81 -15.68 -8.82
C HIS A 159 -9.03 -14.75 -8.86
N ALA A 160 -8.79 -13.47 -8.60
CA ALA A 160 -9.84 -12.46 -8.44
C ALA A 160 -10.69 -12.28 -9.72
N GLY A 161 -10.05 -12.32 -10.91
CA GLY A 161 -10.76 -12.23 -12.19
C GLY A 161 -11.68 -13.42 -12.47
N THR A 162 -11.26 -14.63 -12.08
CA THR A 162 -12.08 -15.85 -12.23
C THR A 162 -13.30 -15.81 -11.32
N GLU A 163 -13.13 -15.43 -10.05
CA GLU A 163 -14.24 -15.26 -9.10
C GLU A 163 -15.26 -14.23 -9.61
N LEU A 164 -14.77 -13.10 -10.15
CA LEU A 164 -15.61 -12.06 -10.72
C LEU A 164 -16.44 -12.57 -11.91
N GLY A 165 -15.80 -13.29 -12.84
CA GLY A 165 -16.48 -13.85 -14.02
C GLY A 165 -17.51 -14.92 -13.65
N VAL A 166 -17.17 -15.84 -12.73
CA VAL A 166 -18.08 -16.90 -12.26
C VAL A 166 -19.29 -16.30 -11.56
N MET A 167 -19.09 -15.28 -10.72
CA MET A 167 -20.20 -14.61 -10.04
C MET A 167 -21.04 -13.77 -10.99
N GLY A 168 -20.44 -13.15 -12.01
CA GLY A 168 -21.19 -12.50 -13.09
C GLY A 168 -22.08 -13.48 -13.85
N LEU A 169 -21.53 -14.63 -14.23
CA LEU A 169 -22.29 -15.69 -14.91
C LEU A 169 -23.42 -16.24 -14.03
N ALA A 170 -23.18 -16.46 -12.73
CA ALA A 170 -24.21 -16.93 -11.80
C ALA A 170 -25.39 -15.96 -11.72
N ASN A 171 -25.13 -14.65 -11.71
CA ASN A 171 -26.16 -13.62 -11.69
C ASN A 171 -26.89 -13.48 -13.04
N LEU A 172 -26.18 -13.61 -14.17
CA LEU A 172 -26.80 -13.65 -15.50
C LEU A 172 -27.77 -14.83 -15.64
N VAL A 173 -27.33 -16.03 -15.27
CA VAL A 173 -28.18 -17.22 -15.31
C VAL A 173 -29.35 -17.07 -14.33
N GLY A 174 -29.09 -16.60 -13.09
CA GLY A 174 -30.14 -16.35 -12.12
C GLY A 174 -31.23 -15.37 -12.61
N SER A 175 -30.84 -14.33 -13.35
CA SER A 175 -31.77 -13.30 -13.84
C SER A 175 -32.86 -13.83 -14.76
N VAL A 176 -32.61 -14.93 -15.48
CA VAL A 176 -33.61 -15.54 -16.39
C VAL A 176 -34.48 -16.61 -15.71
N PHE A 177 -34.24 -16.90 -14.43
CA PHE A 177 -34.99 -17.88 -13.64
C PHE A 177 -35.66 -17.23 -12.41
N GLY A 178 -35.91 -15.91 -12.43
CA GLY A 178 -36.61 -15.24 -11.34
C GLY A 178 -35.74 -14.86 -10.14
N ALA A 179 -34.42 -14.98 -10.24
CA ALA A 179 -33.52 -14.66 -9.12
C ALA A 179 -33.15 -13.17 -9.08
N PHE A 180 -33.09 -12.63 -7.87
CA PHE A 180 -32.41 -11.36 -7.60
C PHE A 180 -30.90 -11.60 -7.38
N PRO A 181 -30.06 -10.54 -7.30
CA PRO A 181 -28.61 -10.70 -7.17
C PRO A 181 -28.17 -11.66 -6.06
N VAL A 182 -27.28 -12.58 -6.41
CA VAL A 182 -26.70 -13.61 -5.53
C VAL A 182 -25.22 -13.34 -5.27
N GLN A 183 -24.74 -13.75 -4.09
CA GLN A 183 -23.35 -13.57 -3.65
C GLN A 183 -22.83 -14.80 -2.89
N GLY A 184 -21.55 -14.75 -2.51
CA GLY A 184 -20.93 -15.75 -1.63
C GLY A 184 -21.57 -15.71 -0.24
N GLY A 185 -22.04 -16.87 0.24
CA GLY A 185 -22.63 -17.01 1.56
C GLY A 185 -21.56 -17.32 2.61
N LEU A 186 -21.15 -16.30 3.39
CA LEU A 186 -20.15 -16.47 4.47
C LEU A 186 -20.59 -17.53 5.48
N SER A 187 -21.82 -17.44 6.01
CA SER A 187 -22.32 -18.36 7.04
C SER A 187 -22.44 -19.80 6.55
N ARG A 188 -23.01 -20.01 5.34
CA ARG A 188 -23.14 -21.35 4.73
C ARG A 188 -21.78 -21.98 4.44
N THR A 189 -20.84 -21.18 3.94
CA THR A 189 -19.48 -21.64 3.66
C THR A 189 -18.73 -21.95 4.94
N SER A 190 -18.89 -21.15 6.01
CA SER A 190 -18.28 -21.41 7.31
C SER A 190 -18.76 -22.72 7.93
N ILE A 191 -20.07 -23.00 7.87
CA ILE A 191 -20.63 -24.26 8.36
C ILE A 191 -20.09 -25.44 7.54
N SER A 192 -20.10 -25.33 6.21
CA SER A 192 -19.58 -26.37 5.32
C SER A 192 -18.10 -26.66 5.57
N HIS A 193 -17.30 -25.61 5.77
CA HIS A 193 -15.87 -25.69 6.07
C HIS A 193 -15.63 -26.39 7.43
N ASN A 194 -16.36 -26.00 8.48
CA ASN A 194 -16.25 -26.60 9.81
C ASN A 194 -16.62 -28.10 9.84
N ILE A 195 -17.51 -28.56 8.96
CA ILE A 195 -17.92 -29.97 8.84
C ILE A 195 -16.96 -30.74 7.90
N GLY A 196 -15.95 -30.07 7.32
CA GLY A 196 -14.91 -30.70 6.49
C GLY A 196 -15.29 -30.86 5.01
N VAL A 197 -16.25 -30.10 4.49
CA VAL A 197 -16.60 -30.11 3.06
C VAL A 197 -15.47 -29.49 2.24
N ARG A 198 -14.93 -30.24 1.27
CA ARG A 198 -13.79 -29.81 0.43
C ARG A 198 -14.11 -29.63 -1.05
N THR A 199 -15.27 -30.09 -1.53
CA THR A 199 -15.61 -30.10 -2.96
C THR A 199 -16.86 -29.27 -3.26
N GLN A 200 -17.00 -28.81 -4.51
CA GLN A 200 -18.17 -28.05 -4.97
C GLN A 200 -19.43 -28.90 -5.11
N VAL A 201 -19.31 -30.23 -5.03
CA VAL A 201 -20.45 -31.17 -5.05
C VAL A 201 -21.48 -30.84 -3.97
N ALA A 202 -21.03 -30.33 -2.82
CA ALA A 202 -21.93 -29.88 -1.76
C ALA A 202 -22.89 -28.76 -2.22
N GLY A 203 -22.46 -27.89 -3.15
CA GLY A 203 -23.33 -26.88 -3.76
C GLY A 203 -24.42 -27.49 -4.63
N VAL A 204 -24.08 -28.53 -5.40
CA VAL A 204 -25.05 -29.28 -6.23
C VAL A 204 -26.06 -30.00 -5.34
N VAL A 205 -25.59 -30.67 -4.28
CA VAL A 205 -26.48 -31.33 -3.31
C VAL A 205 -27.40 -30.31 -2.64
N ALA A 206 -26.88 -29.15 -2.22
CA ALA A 206 -27.71 -28.08 -1.65
C ALA A 206 -28.77 -27.56 -2.64
N ALA A 207 -28.42 -27.43 -3.93
CA ALA A 207 -29.37 -27.04 -4.97
C ALA A 207 -30.46 -28.09 -5.19
N LEU A 208 -30.11 -29.39 -5.21
CA LEU A 208 -31.08 -30.48 -5.31
C LEU A 208 -32.03 -30.52 -4.11
N ILE A 209 -31.51 -30.30 -2.90
CA ILE A 209 -32.34 -30.18 -1.69
C ILE A 209 -33.28 -28.98 -1.80
N ALA A 210 -32.82 -27.83 -2.29
CA ALA A 210 -33.66 -26.66 -2.50
C ALA A 210 -34.78 -26.91 -3.52
N ILE A 211 -34.46 -27.58 -4.64
CA ILE A 211 -35.44 -28.00 -5.65
C ILE A 211 -36.47 -28.98 -5.06
N GLY A 212 -36.03 -29.96 -4.28
CA GLY A 212 -36.91 -30.87 -3.53
C GLY A 212 -37.82 -30.12 -2.56
N GLY A 213 -37.31 -29.12 -1.85
CA GLY A 213 -38.09 -28.26 -0.98
C GLY A 213 -39.18 -27.48 -1.72
N LEU A 214 -38.86 -26.90 -2.88
CA LEU A 214 -39.82 -26.14 -3.70
C LEU A 214 -40.88 -27.02 -4.38
N THR A 215 -40.65 -28.32 -4.50
CA THR A 215 -41.58 -29.26 -5.14
C THR A 215 -42.46 -29.99 -4.13
N PHE A 216 -41.92 -30.33 -2.95
CA PHE A 216 -42.63 -31.16 -1.96
C PHE A 216 -42.97 -30.45 -0.65
N LEU A 217 -42.27 -29.36 -0.28
CA LEU A 217 -42.39 -28.74 1.06
C LEU A 217 -43.10 -27.38 1.08
N THR A 218 -43.56 -26.85 -0.06
CA THR A 218 -44.20 -25.52 -0.12
C THR A 218 -45.47 -25.43 0.73
N SER A 219 -46.27 -26.50 0.78
CA SER A 219 -47.44 -26.57 1.66
C SER A 219 -47.08 -26.50 3.15
N LEU A 220 -45.92 -27.03 3.54
CA LEU A 220 -45.42 -26.93 4.91
C LEU A 220 -44.89 -25.52 5.22
N MET A 221 -44.28 -24.86 4.24
CA MET A 221 -43.76 -23.50 4.38
C MET A 221 -44.83 -22.45 4.66
N TYR A 222 -46.07 -22.69 4.21
CA TYR A 222 -47.22 -21.81 4.49
C TYR A 222 -47.35 -21.48 5.98
N TRP A 223 -47.11 -22.47 6.84
CA TRP A 223 -47.33 -22.40 8.28
C TRP A 223 -46.17 -21.78 9.06
N ILE A 224 -45.09 -21.39 8.38
CA ILE A 224 -43.93 -20.80 9.05
C ILE A 224 -44.28 -19.37 9.48
N PRO A 225 -44.16 -19.01 10.78
CA PRO A 225 -44.36 -17.65 11.22
C PRO A 225 -43.21 -16.74 10.76
N ASN A 226 -43.52 -15.54 10.26
CA ASN A 226 -42.54 -14.53 9.86
C ASN A 226 -41.60 -14.15 11.02
N ALA A 227 -42.11 -14.16 12.26
CA ALA A 227 -41.32 -13.94 13.46
C ALA A 227 -40.18 -14.97 13.63
N THR A 228 -40.40 -16.23 13.22
CA THR A 228 -39.37 -17.28 13.26
C THR A 228 -38.24 -16.97 12.28
N LEU A 229 -38.58 -16.54 11.05
CA LEU A 229 -37.61 -16.14 10.04
C LEU A 229 -36.81 -14.90 10.47
N ALA A 230 -37.50 -13.89 11.00
CA ALA A 230 -36.88 -12.69 11.55
C ALA A 230 -35.91 -13.04 12.69
N GLY A 231 -36.32 -13.92 13.61
CA GLY A 231 -35.49 -14.40 14.72
C GLY A 231 -34.22 -15.10 14.23
N ILE A 232 -34.31 -15.96 13.22
CA ILE A 232 -33.15 -16.63 12.62
C ILE A 232 -32.17 -15.59 12.04
N ILE A 233 -32.66 -14.59 11.29
CA ILE A 233 -31.79 -13.58 10.69
C ILE A 233 -31.15 -12.67 11.76
N ILE A 234 -31.91 -12.22 12.76
CA ILE A 234 -31.40 -11.43 13.88
C ILE A 234 -30.32 -12.21 14.63
N SER A 235 -30.54 -13.50 14.90
CA SER A 235 -29.57 -14.35 15.60
C SER A 235 -28.25 -14.53 14.83
N ALA A 236 -28.28 -14.48 13.50
CA ALA A 236 -27.10 -14.60 12.66
C ALA A 236 -26.30 -13.28 12.56
N THR A 237 -26.91 -12.15 12.91
CA THR A 237 -26.35 -10.82 12.69
C THR A 237 -25.09 -10.50 13.52
N PRO A 238 -24.98 -10.87 14.81
CA PRO A 238 -23.77 -10.62 15.60
C PRO A 238 -22.48 -11.17 14.98
N HIS A 239 -22.56 -12.30 14.27
CA HIS A 239 -21.41 -12.91 13.59
C HIS A 239 -20.94 -12.13 12.34
N LEU A 240 -21.74 -11.18 11.84
CA LEU A 240 -21.36 -10.30 10.73
C LEU A 240 -20.53 -9.10 11.23
N THR A 241 -20.76 -8.66 12.48
CA THR A 241 -20.12 -7.46 13.03
C THR A 241 -18.74 -7.73 13.64
N ASP A 242 -17.77 -6.87 13.35
CA ASP A 242 -16.40 -6.98 13.91
C ASP A 242 -16.08 -5.78 14.81
N PHE A 243 -16.69 -5.75 15.99
CA PHE A 243 -16.42 -4.72 17.00
C PHE A 243 -14.99 -4.78 17.57
N SER A 244 -14.31 -5.92 17.41
CA SER A 244 -12.92 -6.08 17.84
C SER A 244 -11.99 -5.21 16.99
N LEU A 245 -12.21 -5.20 15.67
CA LEU A 245 -11.49 -4.34 14.74
C LEU A 245 -11.78 -2.87 15.02
N ALA A 246 -13.04 -2.48 15.24
CA ALA A 246 -13.40 -1.10 15.55
C ALA A 246 -12.65 -0.56 16.77
N ARG A 247 -12.57 -1.35 17.85
CA ARG A 247 -11.83 -0.99 19.07
C ARG A 247 -10.32 -0.90 18.82
N TRP A 248 -9.77 -1.80 18.00
CA TRP A 248 -8.35 -1.77 17.63
C TRP A 248 -8.02 -0.54 16.77
N LEU A 249 -8.86 -0.21 15.78
CA LEU A 249 -8.72 0.97 14.93
C LEU A 249 -8.77 2.25 15.75
N TRP A 250 -9.73 2.37 16.67
CA TRP A 250 -9.82 3.52 17.56
C TRP A 250 -8.53 3.78 18.35
N ARG A 251 -7.80 2.72 18.74
CA ARG A 251 -6.56 2.84 19.51
C ARG A 251 -5.32 3.05 18.65
N ASN A 252 -5.25 2.45 17.45
CA ASN A 252 -4.01 2.36 16.68
C ASN A 252 -4.01 3.17 15.37
N SER A 253 -5.17 3.40 14.75
CA SER A 253 -5.25 4.13 13.47
C SER A 253 -6.51 4.99 13.40
N LYS A 254 -6.37 6.26 13.82
CA LYS A 254 -7.48 7.23 13.83
C LYS A 254 -8.04 7.51 12.43
N ARG A 255 -7.18 7.51 11.40
CA ARG A 255 -7.57 7.70 10.00
C ARG A 255 -8.44 6.55 9.50
N ASP A 256 -8.04 5.31 9.77
CA ASP A 256 -8.83 4.13 9.39
C ASP A 256 -10.11 3.99 10.22
N PHE A 257 -10.08 4.40 11.49
CA PHE A 257 -11.29 4.48 12.30
C PHE A 257 -12.29 5.50 11.72
N ALA A 258 -11.83 6.63 11.18
CA ALA A 258 -12.71 7.59 10.51
C ALA A 258 -13.38 6.98 9.27
N VAL A 259 -12.65 6.16 8.49
CA VAL A 259 -13.23 5.39 7.37
C VAL A 259 -14.30 4.41 7.85
N TRP A 260 -13.99 3.66 8.93
CA TRP A 260 -14.94 2.72 9.53
C TRP A 260 -16.20 3.44 10.02
N LEU A 261 -16.04 4.57 10.72
CA LEU A 261 -17.16 5.37 11.23
C LEU A 261 -17.99 5.99 10.11
N ALA A 262 -17.35 6.48 9.05
CA ALA A 262 -18.03 7.00 7.87
C ALA A 262 -18.83 5.89 7.15
N ALA A 263 -18.32 4.66 7.12
CA ALA A 263 -19.04 3.51 6.56
C ALA A 263 -20.28 3.16 7.39
N VAL A 264 -20.15 3.07 8.72
CA VAL A 264 -21.28 2.80 9.63
C VAL A 264 -22.31 3.93 9.56
N GLY A 265 -21.87 5.17 9.78
CA GLY A 265 -22.73 6.35 9.80
C GLY A 265 -23.37 6.61 8.43
N GLY A 266 -22.62 6.49 7.35
CA GLY A 266 -23.15 6.61 5.99
C GLY A 266 -24.21 5.56 5.69
N THR A 267 -24.00 4.31 6.11
CA THR A 267 -24.99 3.22 5.93
C THR A 267 -26.28 3.50 6.70
N LEU A 268 -26.16 3.98 7.94
CA LEU A 268 -27.30 4.27 8.80
C LEU A 268 -28.08 5.52 8.38
N LEU A 269 -27.40 6.55 7.87
CA LEU A 269 -27.99 7.86 7.59
C LEU A 269 -28.39 8.05 6.12
N LEU A 270 -27.56 7.57 5.18
CA LEU A 270 -27.72 7.83 3.75
C LEU A 270 -28.24 6.63 2.96
N GLY A 271 -28.23 5.43 3.57
CA GLY A 271 -28.57 4.17 2.91
C GLY A 271 -27.33 3.29 2.65
N LEU A 272 -27.57 2.01 2.34
CA LEU A 272 -26.50 1.01 2.21
C LEU A 272 -25.53 1.35 1.08
N LEU A 273 -26.06 1.67 -0.10
CA LEU A 273 -25.28 1.97 -1.30
C LEU A 273 -24.39 3.20 -1.10
N GLN A 274 -24.98 4.27 -0.59
CA GLN A 274 -24.33 5.56 -0.35
C GLN A 274 -23.29 5.46 0.76
N GLY A 275 -23.56 4.65 1.80
CA GLY A 275 -22.63 4.40 2.91
C GLY A 275 -21.31 3.75 2.47
N VAL A 276 -21.38 2.71 1.62
CA VAL A 276 -20.16 2.09 1.05
C VAL A 276 -19.41 3.09 0.20
N PHE A 277 -20.11 3.79 -0.69
CA PHE A 277 -19.50 4.73 -1.62
C PHE A 277 -18.75 5.84 -0.87
N LEU A 278 -19.38 6.41 0.17
CA LEU A 278 -18.76 7.40 1.04
C LEU A 278 -17.47 6.87 1.69
N ALA A 279 -17.51 5.66 2.24
CA ALA A 279 -16.35 5.04 2.86
C ALA A 279 -15.21 4.75 1.87
N MET A 280 -15.55 4.32 0.66
CA MET A 280 -14.59 4.09 -0.42
C MET A 280 -13.92 5.39 -0.84
N VAL A 281 -14.69 6.44 -1.11
CA VAL A 281 -14.16 7.76 -1.47
C VAL A 281 -13.27 8.31 -0.36
N LEU A 282 -13.68 8.21 0.90
CA LEU A 282 -12.85 8.65 2.03
C LEU A 282 -11.56 7.83 2.13
N SER A 283 -11.62 6.51 1.97
CA SER A 283 -10.45 5.63 2.00
C SER A 283 -9.43 5.97 0.90
N VAL A 284 -9.91 6.19 -0.33
CA VAL A 284 -9.06 6.60 -1.45
C VAL A 284 -8.49 8.00 -1.20
N THR A 285 -9.30 8.93 -0.70
CA THR A 285 -8.84 10.29 -0.38
C THR A 285 -7.72 10.28 0.66
N LEU A 286 -7.86 9.50 1.74
CA LEU A 286 -6.83 9.37 2.76
C LEU A 286 -5.56 8.69 2.23
N MET A 287 -5.70 7.72 1.33
CA MET A 287 -4.57 7.10 0.64
C MET A 287 -3.82 8.12 -0.24
N VAL A 288 -4.56 8.91 -1.03
CA VAL A 288 -3.98 9.98 -1.85
C VAL A 288 -3.29 11.02 -0.97
N GLN A 289 -3.91 11.43 0.15
CA GLN A 289 -3.28 12.33 1.11
C GLN A 289 -1.97 11.77 1.70
N GLN A 290 -1.93 10.46 1.99
CA GLN A 290 -0.72 9.81 2.48
C GLN A 290 0.41 9.81 1.43
N VAL A 291 0.09 9.68 0.15
CA VAL A 291 1.05 9.80 -0.95
C VAL A 291 1.43 11.26 -1.20
N ALA A 292 0.48 12.20 -1.05
CA ALA A 292 0.68 13.63 -1.24
C ALA A 292 1.60 14.27 -0.18
N MET A 293 1.67 13.67 1.02
CA MET A 293 2.47 14.17 2.14
C MET A 293 3.47 13.10 2.62
N PRO A 294 4.47 12.75 1.79
CA PRO A 294 5.47 11.76 2.18
C PRO A 294 6.28 12.29 3.38
N PRO A 295 6.67 11.41 4.34
CA PRO A 295 7.60 11.79 5.40
C PRO A 295 8.92 12.26 4.82
N THR A 296 9.36 13.44 5.26
CA THR A 296 10.67 14.00 4.95
C THR A 296 11.41 14.31 6.25
N ASN A 297 12.72 14.04 6.27
CA ASN A 297 13.51 14.16 7.49
C ASN A 297 14.89 14.74 7.19
N ALA A 298 15.35 15.65 8.04
CA ALA A 298 16.78 15.96 8.12
C ALA A 298 17.52 14.80 8.78
N MET A 299 18.62 14.37 8.17
CA MET A 299 19.41 13.21 8.59
C MET A 299 20.66 13.69 9.34
N GLY A 300 21.03 12.97 10.39
CA GLY A 300 22.27 13.16 11.12
C GLY A 300 23.16 11.92 11.03
N ARG A 301 24.46 12.14 11.23
CA ARG A 301 25.49 11.11 11.20
C ARG A 301 25.67 10.50 12.58
N LEU A 302 25.66 9.18 12.66
CA LEU A 302 26.01 8.40 13.86
C LEU A 302 27.54 8.18 13.92
N SER A 303 28.04 7.82 15.10
CA SER A 303 29.48 7.53 15.32
C SER A 303 30.00 6.37 14.46
N ASN A 304 29.14 5.44 14.08
CA ASN A 304 29.46 4.32 13.19
C ASN A 304 29.37 4.65 11.69
N GLY A 305 29.16 5.92 11.32
CA GLY A 305 29.08 6.35 9.91
C GLY A 305 27.72 6.14 9.25
N HIS A 306 26.71 5.60 9.96
CA HIS A 306 25.35 5.50 9.42
C HIS A 306 24.57 6.81 9.58
N TRP A 307 23.61 7.02 8.67
CA TRP A 307 22.76 8.19 8.65
C TRP A 307 21.33 7.82 9.10
N ARG A 308 20.79 8.60 10.05
CA ARG A 308 19.43 8.41 10.59
C ARG A 308 18.73 9.75 10.75
N ALA A 309 17.40 9.73 10.65
CA ALA A 309 16.59 10.93 10.82
C ALA A 309 16.72 11.50 12.24
N LEU A 310 17.03 12.80 12.33
CA LEU A 310 17.24 13.52 13.59
C LEU A 310 15.99 13.50 14.49
N ALA A 311 14.80 13.47 13.89
CA ALA A 311 13.53 13.42 14.61
C ALA A 311 13.41 12.19 15.52
N TYR A 312 13.99 11.05 15.13
CA TYR A 312 13.94 9.80 15.91
C TYR A 312 15.20 9.55 16.73
N TRP A 313 16.35 10.14 16.36
CA TRP A 313 17.65 9.93 17.02
C TRP A 313 18.33 11.24 17.45
N PRO A 314 17.66 12.13 18.21
CA PRO A 314 18.17 13.47 18.49
C PRO A 314 19.43 13.49 19.38
N ARG A 315 19.68 12.43 20.16
CA ARG A 315 20.81 12.38 21.11
C ARG A 315 22.10 11.82 20.50
N THR A 316 22.00 10.98 19.47
CA THR A 316 23.14 10.24 18.93
C THR A 316 23.52 10.67 17.52
N ALA A 317 22.55 11.10 16.70
CA ALA A 317 22.81 11.56 15.35
C ALA A 317 23.22 13.04 15.38
N LYS A 318 24.41 13.35 14.87
CA LYS A 318 24.95 14.71 14.83
C LYS A 318 24.85 15.31 13.43
N THR A 319 24.56 16.60 13.39
CA THR A 319 24.57 17.43 12.20
C THR A 319 25.98 17.88 11.86
N ILE A 320 26.23 18.16 10.58
CA ILE A 320 27.50 18.73 10.11
C ILE A 320 27.21 20.17 9.67
N PRO A 321 27.86 21.19 10.26
CA PRO A 321 27.64 22.59 9.87
C PRO A 321 27.93 22.80 8.38
N GLY A 322 27.02 23.48 7.68
CA GLY A 322 27.12 23.73 6.23
C GLY A 322 26.64 22.59 5.32
N LEU A 323 26.44 21.37 5.85
CA LEU A 323 25.96 20.23 5.06
C LEU A 323 24.59 19.75 5.57
N LEU A 324 23.57 19.85 4.72
CA LEU A 324 22.24 19.32 4.99
C LEU A 324 22.02 17.99 4.25
N VAL A 325 21.73 16.92 4.97
CA VAL A 325 21.26 15.67 4.35
C VAL A 325 19.75 15.57 4.52
N PHE A 326 19.01 15.61 3.42
CA PHE A 326 17.55 15.60 3.39
C PHE A 326 17.03 14.27 2.84
N GLY A 327 16.38 13.49 3.69
CA GLY A 327 15.78 12.20 3.33
C GLY A 327 14.33 12.32 2.94
N VAL A 328 13.98 11.70 1.80
CA VAL A 328 12.60 11.54 1.34
C VAL A 328 12.19 10.07 1.47
N SER A 329 11.10 9.80 2.17
CA SER A 329 10.56 8.46 2.38
C SER A 329 9.20 8.31 1.70
N GLY A 330 9.23 8.27 0.36
CA GLY A 330 8.03 8.14 -0.46
C GLY A 330 8.33 8.42 -1.92
N PRO A 331 7.38 8.12 -2.82
CA PRO A 331 7.54 8.45 -4.22
C PRO A 331 7.56 9.96 -4.44
N LEU A 332 8.23 10.39 -5.50
CA LEU A 332 8.19 11.77 -5.96
C LEU A 332 7.28 11.87 -7.18
N LEU A 333 6.21 12.63 -7.05
CA LEU A 333 5.12 12.72 -8.00
C LEU A 333 4.69 14.17 -8.20
N PHE A 334 4.00 14.44 -9.31
CA PHE A 334 3.35 15.73 -9.57
C PHE A 334 2.49 16.20 -8.38
N VAL A 335 1.86 15.26 -7.65
CA VAL A 335 0.97 15.57 -6.52
C VAL A 335 1.70 16.03 -5.26
N ASN A 336 2.97 15.65 -5.08
CA ASN A 336 3.71 15.91 -3.84
C ASN A 336 5.03 16.65 -4.01
N TRP A 337 5.51 16.82 -5.23
CA TRP A 337 6.80 17.45 -5.52
C TRP A 337 6.91 18.84 -4.90
N GLU A 338 5.91 19.71 -5.11
CA GLU A 338 5.93 21.07 -4.56
C GLU A 338 6.01 21.06 -3.04
N HIS A 339 5.25 20.17 -2.39
CA HIS A 339 5.28 20.00 -0.93
C HIS A 339 6.65 19.52 -0.42
N VAL A 340 7.32 18.63 -1.16
CA VAL A 340 8.67 18.15 -0.81
C VAL A 340 9.71 19.26 -0.98
N LYS A 341 9.63 20.02 -2.08
CA LYS A 341 10.48 21.18 -2.36
C LYS A 341 10.36 22.24 -1.27
N ASP A 342 9.14 22.65 -0.92
CA ASP A 342 8.88 23.62 0.14
C ASP A 342 9.43 23.16 1.48
N LYS A 343 9.22 21.87 1.83
CA LYS A 343 9.77 21.30 3.06
C LYS A 343 11.30 21.25 3.05
N LEU A 344 11.93 21.01 1.91
CA LEU A 344 13.39 21.04 1.81
C LEU A 344 13.91 22.45 2.08
N LEU A 345 13.35 23.46 1.41
CA LEU A 345 13.72 24.86 1.57
C LEU A 345 13.48 25.36 3.01
N ASP A 346 12.36 24.99 3.62
CA ASP A 346 12.06 25.32 5.03
C ASP A 346 12.98 24.59 6.01
N THR A 347 13.41 23.38 5.67
CA THR A 347 14.38 22.63 6.48
C THR A 347 15.77 23.25 6.37
N GLU A 348 16.18 23.67 5.18
CA GLU A 348 17.43 24.40 4.93
C GLU A 348 17.51 25.70 5.75
N ARG A 349 16.45 26.51 5.74
CA ARG A 349 16.36 27.76 6.52
C ARG A 349 16.46 27.49 8.02
N ARG A 350 15.77 26.47 8.53
CA ARG A 350 15.83 26.08 9.94
C ARG A 350 17.20 25.53 10.34
N TYR A 351 17.81 24.73 9.47
CA TYR A 351 19.12 24.13 9.70
C TYR A 351 20.22 25.19 9.77
N SER A 352 20.19 26.17 8.87
CA SER A 352 21.13 27.30 8.83
C SER A 352 21.09 28.11 10.13
N ARG A 353 19.89 28.37 10.66
CA ARG A 353 19.72 29.06 11.96
C ARG A 353 20.21 28.23 13.14
N HIS A 354 19.99 26.92 13.11
CA HIS A 354 20.38 26.03 14.21
C HIS A 354 21.89 25.83 14.31
N CYS A 355 22.58 25.68 13.18
CA CYS A 355 24.03 25.46 13.15
C CYS A 355 24.85 26.77 13.15
N GLY A 356 24.21 27.93 13.01
CA GLY A 356 24.88 29.23 12.91
C GLY A 356 25.73 29.42 11.64
N LYS A 357 25.66 28.48 10.70
CA LYS A 357 26.36 28.48 9.41
C LYS A 357 25.34 28.26 8.29
N ALA A 358 25.42 29.07 7.23
CA ALA A 358 24.60 28.86 6.03
C ALA A 358 24.87 27.48 5.43
N VAL A 359 23.85 26.86 4.85
CA VAL A 359 24.00 25.60 4.13
C VAL A 359 24.74 25.86 2.82
N GLU A 360 25.88 25.22 2.65
CA GLU A 360 26.74 25.27 1.46
C GLU A 360 26.48 24.06 0.54
N ALA A 361 26.03 22.95 1.10
CA ALA A 361 25.71 21.74 0.34
C ALA A 361 24.48 21.01 0.88
N VAL A 362 23.68 20.47 -0.04
CA VAL A 362 22.49 19.67 0.23
C VAL A 362 22.65 18.30 -0.43
N VAL A 363 22.47 17.24 0.35
CA VAL A 363 22.39 15.86 -0.14
C VAL A 363 20.95 15.37 -0.05
N MET A 364 20.30 15.14 -1.19
CA MET A 364 19.02 14.43 -1.23
C MET A 364 19.28 12.93 -1.10
N HIS A 365 18.83 12.35 0.01
CA HIS A 365 18.89 10.93 0.25
C HIS A 365 17.65 10.24 -0.33
N MET A 366 17.87 9.56 -1.46
CA MET A 366 16.86 9.00 -2.37
C MET A 366 16.60 7.50 -2.17
N VAL A 367 17.19 6.86 -1.15
CA VAL A 367 16.97 5.42 -0.87
C VAL A 367 15.50 5.11 -0.61
N GLY A 368 14.75 6.04 -0.03
CA GLY A 368 13.32 5.91 0.25
C GLY A 368 12.41 6.28 -0.93
N VAL A 369 12.97 6.60 -2.10
CA VAL A 369 12.21 7.05 -3.29
C VAL A 369 12.11 5.90 -4.30
N PRO A 370 10.97 5.19 -4.36
CA PRO A 370 10.83 4.02 -5.24
C PRO A 370 10.60 4.41 -6.71
N PHE A 371 10.01 5.57 -6.98
CA PHE A 371 9.75 6.07 -8.32
C PHE A 371 9.67 7.60 -8.33
N ILE A 372 9.92 8.17 -9.51
CA ILE A 372 9.85 9.59 -9.82
C ILE A 372 9.15 9.77 -11.16
N ASP A 373 8.27 10.77 -11.26
CA ASP A 373 7.58 11.12 -12.52
C ASP A 373 8.20 12.33 -13.23
N ALA A 374 7.64 12.66 -14.40
CA ALA A 374 8.12 13.74 -15.25
C ALA A 374 8.10 15.11 -14.57
N THR A 375 7.03 15.43 -13.83
CA THR A 375 6.90 16.71 -13.14
C THR A 375 7.91 16.82 -12.00
N ALA A 376 8.11 15.75 -11.22
CA ALA A 376 9.06 15.77 -10.12
C ALA A 376 10.52 15.84 -10.60
N ILE A 377 10.90 15.16 -11.70
CA ILE A 377 12.27 15.26 -12.22
C ILE A 377 12.57 16.64 -12.82
N GLN A 378 11.62 17.25 -13.52
CA GLN A 378 11.75 18.63 -14.02
C GLN A 378 11.87 19.61 -12.85
N GLY A 379 11.08 19.41 -11.80
CA GLY A 379 11.20 20.20 -10.58
C GLY A 379 12.56 20.06 -9.89
N LEU A 380 13.16 18.86 -9.89
CA LEU A 380 14.52 18.65 -9.41
C LEU A 380 15.56 19.36 -10.28
N GLU A 381 15.35 19.42 -11.60
CA GLU A 381 16.19 20.18 -12.53
C GLU A 381 16.17 21.68 -12.19
N GLU A 382 14.97 22.25 -12.00
CA GLU A 382 14.79 23.65 -11.59
C GLU A 382 15.43 23.93 -10.22
N LEU A 383 15.25 23.02 -9.24
CA LEU A 383 15.85 23.14 -7.92
C LEU A 383 17.38 23.09 -7.97
N ALA A 384 17.95 22.24 -8.81
CA ALA A 384 19.41 22.16 -8.99
C ALA A 384 19.98 23.46 -9.57
N VAL A 385 19.28 24.06 -10.54
CA VAL A 385 19.65 25.37 -11.11
C VAL A 385 19.51 26.48 -10.06
N GLU A 386 18.44 26.49 -9.27
CA GLU A 386 18.23 27.45 -8.19
C GLU A 386 19.36 27.36 -7.15
N PHE A 387 19.72 26.14 -6.72
CA PHE A 387 20.77 25.93 -5.73
C PHE A 387 22.14 26.35 -6.28
N ARG A 388 22.45 26.02 -7.53
CA ARG A 388 23.69 26.47 -8.20
C ARG A 388 23.78 27.99 -8.26
N ALA A 389 22.67 28.68 -8.56
CA ALA A 389 22.63 30.16 -8.59
C ALA A 389 22.89 30.79 -7.21
N ARG A 390 22.55 30.09 -6.12
CA ARG A 390 22.84 30.52 -4.73
C ARG A 390 24.22 30.07 -4.22
N GLY A 391 25.00 29.35 -5.04
CA GLY A 391 26.27 28.76 -4.61
C GLY A 391 26.13 27.56 -3.68
N VAL A 392 24.94 26.93 -3.62
CA VAL A 392 24.68 25.73 -2.84
C VAL A 392 24.85 24.51 -3.74
N THR A 393 25.67 23.55 -3.33
CA THR A 393 25.89 22.32 -4.10
C THR A 393 24.77 21.31 -3.82
N LEU A 394 24.16 20.73 -4.87
CA LEU A 394 23.11 19.72 -4.73
C LEU A 394 23.62 18.33 -5.15
N TRP A 395 23.54 17.37 -4.25
CA TRP A 395 23.94 15.98 -4.49
C TRP A 395 22.78 15.00 -4.31
N PHE A 396 22.83 13.89 -5.03
CA PHE A 396 21.84 12.82 -4.96
C PHE A 396 22.49 11.52 -4.48
N ALA A 397 21.94 10.93 -3.41
CA ALA A 397 22.49 9.72 -2.82
C ALA A 397 21.48 8.57 -2.70
N GLY A 398 21.86 7.39 -3.17
CA GLY A 398 21.11 6.15 -2.99
C GLY A 398 19.91 5.99 -3.93
N ALA A 399 19.89 6.72 -5.03
CA ALA A 399 18.94 6.48 -6.11
C ALA A 399 19.24 5.11 -6.77
N HIS A 400 18.17 4.36 -7.06
CA HIS A 400 18.27 3.02 -7.63
C HIS A 400 17.22 2.81 -8.74
N GLY A 401 17.41 1.76 -9.56
CA GLY A 401 16.44 1.34 -10.57
C GLY A 401 16.04 2.46 -11.56
N SER A 402 14.73 2.63 -11.74
CA SER A 402 14.16 3.64 -12.65
C SER A 402 14.46 5.07 -12.23
N VAL A 403 14.55 5.36 -10.93
CA VAL A 403 14.86 6.70 -10.40
C VAL A 403 16.27 7.10 -10.78
N ARG A 404 17.24 6.20 -10.60
CA ARG A 404 18.64 6.45 -10.99
C ARG A 404 18.75 6.77 -12.48
N ARG A 405 18.12 5.94 -13.32
CA ARG A 405 18.12 6.14 -14.78
C ARG A 405 17.53 7.50 -15.16
N MET A 406 16.44 7.92 -14.51
CA MET A 406 15.81 9.19 -14.80
C MET A 406 16.69 10.39 -14.40
N LEU A 407 17.40 10.31 -13.27
CA LEU A 407 18.39 11.32 -12.87
C LEU A 407 19.57 11.38 -13.86
N GLU A 408 20.08 10.24 -14.32
CA GLU A 408 21.16 10.18 -15.32
C GLU A 408 20.71 10.83 -16.65
N THR A 409 19.56 10.43 -17.19
CA THR A 409 19.09 10.94 -18.49
C THR A 409 18.68 12.41 -18.45
N VAL A 410 18.06 12.90 -17.37
CA VAL A 410 17.54 14.26 -17.34
C VAL A 410 18.55 15.24 -16.75
N LEU A 411 19.24 14.88 -15.67
CA LEU A 411 20.12 15.83 -14.98
C LEU A 411 21.58 15.72 -15.43
N VAL A 412 22.09 14.50 -15.66
CA VAL A 412 23.51 14.31 -16.03
C VAL A 412 23.74 14.57 -17.52
N GLU A 413 22.96 13.93 -18.40
CA GLU A 413 23.15 14.10 -19.86
C GLU A 413 22.90 15.54 -20.34
N ARG A 414 22.07 16.31 -19.62
CA ARG A 414 21.84 17.73 -19.90
C ARG A 414 22.85 18.69 -19.25
N GLY A 415 23.82 18.16 -18.50
CA GLY A 415 24.85 18.97 -17.82
C GLY A 415 24.33 19.79 -16.63
N VAL A 416 23.17 19.43 -16.09
CA VAL A 416 22.58 20.11 -14.92
C VAL A 416 23.32 19.68 -13.66
N ILE A 417 23.70 18.42 -13.56
CA ILE A 417 24.59 17.89 -12.51
C ILE A 417 25.72 17.07 -13.13
N GLU A 418 26.83 16.92 -12.42
CA GLU A 418 27.91 16.03 -12.86
C GLU A 418 27.62 14.58 -12.46
N GLN A 419 28.26 13.61 -13.14
CA GLN A 419 28.11 12.20 -12.79
C GLN A 419 28.63 11.89 -11.36
N THR A 420 29.58 12.70 -10.88
CA THR A 420 30.13 12.70 -9.51
C THR A 420 29.10 13.13 -8.46
N ASP A 421 28.07 13.88 -8.83
CA ASP A 421 27.01 14.33 -7.94
C ASP A 421 25.96 13.23 -7.64
N LEU A 422 26.01 12.12 -8.40
CA LEU A 422 25.14 10.96 -8.25
C LEU A 422 25.90 9.78 -7.64
N VAL A 423 25.66 9.52 -6.35
CA VAL A 423 26.41 8.53 -5.57
C VAL A 423 25.51 7.43 -4.99
N GLN A 424 26.12 6.31 -4.64
CA GLN A 424 25.38 5.20 -4.02
C GLN A 424 25.13 5.40 -2.52
N GLN A 425 26.07 6.01 -1.79
CA GLN A 425 26.00 6.15 -0.33
C GLN A 425 26.22 7.61 0.09
N VAL A 426 25.44 8.06 1.07
CA VAL A 426 25.54 9.42 1.65
C VAL A 426 26.93 9.67 2.23
N GLU A 427 27.51 8.67 2.90
CA GLU A 427 28.83 8.81 3.53
C GLU A 427 29.93 9.08 2.51
N ALA A 428 29.85 8.51 1.31
CA ALA A 428 30.80 8.79 0.23
C ALA A 428 30.74 10.27 -0.18
N VAL A 429 29.53 10.84 -0.28
CA VAL A 429 29.34 12.28 -0.54
C VAL A 429 29.92 13.11 0.57
N VAL A 430 29.63 12.74 1.82
CA VAL A 430 30.07 13.53 2.97
C VAL A 430 31.60 13.54 3.03
N GLN A 431 32.27 12.43 2.76
CA GLN A 431 33.72 12.40 2.70
C GLN A 431 34.29 13.23 1.54
N GLN A 432 33.61 13.26 0.40
CA GLN A 432 33.97 14.14 -0.71
C GLN A 432 33.74 15.62 -0.32
N ALA A 433 32.58 15.95 0.23
CA ALA A 433 32.20 17.28 0.70
C ALA A 433 33.17 17.83 1.74
N LEU A 434 33.54 17.01 2.73
CA LEU A 434 34.50 17.38 3.78
C LEU A 434 35.93 17.59 3.25
N ARG A 435 36.26 17.08 2.06
CA ARG A 435 37.54 17.37 1.38
C ARG A 435 37.50 18.68 0.60
N TYR A 436 36.32 19.11 0.14
CA TYR A 436 36.13 20.36 -0.61
C TYR A 436 35.78 21.55 0.28
N ILE A 437 35.13 21.31 1.42
CA ILE A 437 34.79 22.30 2.44
C ILE A 437 35.92 22.26 3.47
N ASP A 438 36.79 23.28 3.49
CA ASP A 438 37.95 23.45 4.38
C ASP A 438 37.68 23.01 5.84
N LEU A 439 37.93 21.74 6.13
CA LEU A 439 38.04 21.19 7.48
C LEU A 439 39.38 20.45 7.55
N PRO A 440 40.21 20.70 8.57
CA PRO A 440 41.54 20.11 8.67
C PRO A 440 41.38 18.62 9.03
N VAL A 441 41.31 17.77 8.02
CA VAL A 441 41.31 16.32 8.22
C VAL A 441 42.76 15.85 8.22
N THR A 442 43.32 15.73 9.42
CA THR A 442 44.48 14.87 9.69
C THR A 442 44.10 13.44 9.30
N THR A 443 44.58 12.98 8.16
CA THR A 443 44.40 11.60 7.71
C THR A 443 45.44 10.71 8.41
N HIS A 444 45.00 9.94 9.39
CA HIS A 444 45.77 8.79 9.88
C HIS A 444 45.53 7.60 8.96
N VAL A 445 46.53 7.23 8.16
CA VAL A 445 46.53 5.99 7.37
C VAL A 445 47.10 4.87 8.21
N VAL A 446 46.30 3.84 8.48
CA VAL A 446 46.75 2.59 9.12
C VAL A 446 47.27 1.67 8.02
N LEU A 447 48.56 1.33 8.08
CA LEU A 447 49.23 0.39 7.16
C LEU A 447 49.03 -1.05 7.64
N GLY A 448 48.55 -1.93 6.76
CA GLY A 448 48.45 -3.37 7.01
C GLY A 448 49.03 -4.20 5.86
N GLY A 449 50.18 -4.85 6.13
CA GLY A 449 50.50 -6.25 5.75
C GLY A 449 50.68 -6.68 4.28
N ASN A 450 51.96 -6.94 3.93
CA ASN A 450 52.53 -8.00 3.07
C ASN A 450 51.94 -8.31 1.66
N GLY A 451 52.67 -7.85 0.63
CA GLY A 451 52.67 -8.41 -0.73
C GLY A 451 53.98 -8.08 -1.46
N SER A 452 54.67 -9.09 -1.97
CA SER A 452 56.04 -9.03 -2.53
C SER A 452 56.15 -8.26 -3.86
N MET A 453 57.26 -7.57 -4.02
CA MET A 453 57.48 -6.37 -4.84
C MET A 453 58.69 -6.58 -5.75
N GLU A 454 58.55 -7.11 -6.97
CA GLU A 454 59.79 -7.31 -7.77
C GLU A 454 59.77 -7.20 -9.31
N SER A 455 58.65 -7.07 -10.04
CA SER A 455 58.75 -7.03 -11.54
C SER A 455 58.45 -5.68 -12.24
N CYS A 456 57.94 -4.65 -11.55
CA CYS A 456 57.65 -3.33 -12.16
C CYS A 456 58.64 -2.21 -11.79
N ASN A 457 59.60 -2.49 -10.90
CA ASN A 457 60.45 -1.45 -10.30
C ASN A 457 61.69 -1.06 -11.13
N GLY A 458 62.14 -1.88 -12.08
CA GLY A 458 63.41 -1.65 -12.78
C GLY A 458 63.37 -0.49 -13.80
N TRP A 459 62.31 -0.42 -14.61
CA TRP A 459 62.20 0.61 -15.65
C TRP A 459 61.98 2.01 -15.05
N TRP A 460 61.11 2.11 -14.03
CA TRP A 460 60.85 3.40 -13.35
C TRP A 460 62.10 3.87 -12.61
N ARG A 461 62.76 3.01 -11.82
CA ARG A 461 63.96 3.39 -11.06
C ARG A 461 65.07 3.97 -11.94
N ASN A 462 65.29 3.41 -13.13
CA ASN A 462 66.26 3.94 -14.09
C ASN A 462 65.86 5.29 -14.69
N ARG A 463 64.56 5.52 -14.95
CA ARG A 463 64.05 6.79 -15.49
C ARG A 463 64.09 7.93 -14.46
N GLN A 464 63.85 7.60 -13.19
CA GLN A 464 63.92 8.53 -12.06
C GLN A 464 65.36 9.00 -11.81
N GLN A 465 66.34 8.08 -11.84
CA GLN A 465 67.76 8.42 -11.72
C GLN A 465 68.28 9.26 -12.88
N GLN A 466 67.76 9.05 -14.10
CA GLN A 466 68.15 9.84 -15.27
C GLN A 466 67.65 11.30 -15.15
N LEU A 467 66.42 11.50 -14.66
CA LEU A 467 65.83 12.83 -14.45
C LEU A 467 66.48 13.62 -13.30
N LEU A 468 67.02 12.93 -12.29
CA LEU A 468 67.76 13.54 -11.18
C LEU A 468 69.16 13.99 -11.61
N ARG A 469 69.84 13.21 -12.47
CA ARG A 469 71.12 13.60 -13.09
C ARG A 469 70.96 14.82 -14.00
N ASP A 470 69.90 14.87 -14.81
CA ASP A 470 69.63 16.01 -15.72
C ASP A 470 69.31 17.32 -14.98
N ARG A 471 69.00 17.26 -13.67
CA ARG A 471 68.73 18.42 -12.82
C ARG A 471 69.82 18.72 -11.78
N GLY A 472 70.96 18.02 -11.84
CA GLY A 472 72.15 18.33 -11.03
C GLY A 472 72.13 17.81 -9.59
N TYR A 473 71.30 16.82 -9.25
CA TYR A 473 71.26 16.20 -7.92
C TYR A 473 72.17 14.96 -7.86
N SER A 474 72.94 14.80 -6.77
CA SER A 474 73.85 13.65 -6.57
C SER A 474 73.17 12.44 -5.94
N ASP A 475 73.65 11.24 -6.28
CA ASP A 475 73.14 9.95 -5.79
C ASP A 475 73.36 9.82 -4.26
N GLY A 476 72.34 10.18 -3.47
CA GLY A 476 72.39 10.10 -2.00
C GLY A 476 71.07 10.41 -1.27
N ASP A 477 70.13 11.12 -1.90
CA ASP A 477 68.86 11.47 -1.26
C ASP A 477 67.83 10.32 -1.35
N GLN A 478 67.34 9.86 -0.19
CA GLN A 478 66.30 8.85 -0.10
C GLN A 478 64.93 9.45 -0.44
N TYR A 479 64.31 9.00 -1.54
CA TYR A 479 62.93 9.33 -1.88
C TYR A 479 62.01 8.12 -1.73
N ILE A 480 60.88 8.32 -1.05
CA ILE A 480 59.85 7.30 -0.86
C ILE A 480 59.00 7.21 -2.12
N ASN A 481 58.92 5.99 -2.65
CA ASN A 481 58.19 5.59 -3.84
C ASN A 481 56.70 5.45 -3.48
N VAL A 482 55.81 6.24 -4.08
CA VAL A 482 54.36 6.10 -3.89
C VAL A 482 53.68 5.93 -5.23
N ALA A 483 53.36 4.69 -5.57
CA ALA A 483 52.37 4.39 -6.59
C ALA A 483 51.62 3.12 -6.17
N TRP A 484 50.31 3.22 -5.99
CA TRP A 484 49.32 2.44 -6.74
C TRP A 484 47.90 2.94 -6.44
N ALA A 485 47.01 2.69 -7.42
CA ALA A 485 45.59 3.02 -7.50
C ALA A 485 45.20 4.41 -8.03
N VAL A 486 45.60 4.77 -9.27
CA VAL A 486 44.80 5.64 -10.15
C VAL A 486 45.05 5.25 -11.62
N ASP A 487 44.01 5.24 -12.44
CA ASP A 487 44.07 5.05 -13.89
C ASP A 487 45.03 6.03 -14.58
N ASN A 488 45.68 5.57 -15.64
CA ASN A 488 46.81 6.21 -16.33
C ASN A 488 46.42 7.53 -17.04
N SER A 489 45.11 7.76 -17.20
CA SER A 489 44.51 8.97 -17.76
C SER A 489 44.53 10.14 -16.77
N THR A 490 44.22 9.88 -15.50
CA THR A 490 44.06 10.90 -14.44
C THR A 490 45.41 11.47 -14.00
N LEU A 491 46.47 10.66 -14.02
CA LEU A 491 47.84 11.08 -13.71
C LEU A 491 48.41 12.06 -14.74
N LYS A 492 48.05 11.91 -16.03
CA LYS A 492 48.46 12.85 -17.09
C LYS A 492 47.80 14.22 -16.93
N GLU A 493 46.58 14.24 -16.42
CA GLU A 493 45.80 15.46 -16.19
C GLU A 493 46.30 16.23 -14.95
N MET A 494 46.61 15.50 -13.87
CA MET A 494 47.22 16.06 -12.66
C MET A 494 48.62 16.64 -12.92
N TYR A 495 49.40 16.01 -13.81
CA TYR A 495 50.72 16.54 -14.21
C TYR A 495 50.61 17.81 -15.08
N ARG A 496 49.56 17.92 -15.91
CA ARG A 496 49.29 19.10 -16.73
C ARG A 496 48.94 20.34 -15.90
N ASN A 497 48.36 20.15 -14.72
CA ASN A 497 47.83 21.21 -13.86
C ASN A 497 48.75 21.62 -12.68
N GLN A 498 50.01 21.16 -12.64
CA GLN A 498 51.03 21.52 -11.62
C GLN A 498 50.54 21.50 -10.15
N SER A 499 49.63 20.59 -9.79
CA SER A 499 48.92 20.61 -8.50
C SER A 499 49.68 19.94 -7.33
N VAL A 500 51.01 19.81 -7.41
CA VAL A 500 51.80 19.10 -6.37
C VAL A 500 52.89 20.01 -5.81
N LYS A 501 52.78 20.37 -4.54
CA LYS A 501 53.88 20.93 -3.73
C LYS A 501 54.42 19.85 -2.79
N LEU A 502 55.73 19.61 -2.86
CA LEU A 502 56.47 18.75 -1.95
C LEU A 502 56.92 19.57 -0.73
N VAL A 503 56.73 19.05 0.48
CA VAL A 503 57.21 19.66 1.74
C VAL A 503 58.14 18.65 2.45
N PRO A 504 59.33 19.05 2.92
CA PRO A 504 60.25 18.14 3.62
C PRO A 504 59.81 17.91 5.08
N SER A 505 59.97 16.69 5.58
CA SER A 505 59.68 16.31 6.97
C SER A 505 60.86 16.55 7.90
N SER A 506 60.62 17.15 9.07
CA SER A 506 61.59 17.24 10.18
C SER A 506 61.68 15.92 10.98
N PRO A 507 62.82 15.61 11.63
CA PRO A 507 63.06 14.31 12.26
C PRO A 507 62.87 14.38 13.78
N ASP A 508 61.69 14.04 14.31
CA ASP A 508 61.51 13.94 15.78
C ASP A 508 60.48 12.90 16.26
N LEU A 509 60.04 11.95 15.41
CA LEU A 509 58.95 11.01 15.77
C LEU A 509 59.30 9.53 15.66
N LEU A 510 60.56 9.14 15.91
CA LEU A 510 60.95 7.72 16.00
C LEU A 510 61.75 7.43 17.27
N ALA A 511 61.08 7.48 18.41
CA ALA A 511 61.54 6.80 19.61
C ALA A 511 60.33 6.21 20.32
N HIS A 512 60.01 4.95 20.01
CA HIS A 512 59.44 3.92 20.89
C HIS A 512 58.92 2.78 20.02
N HIS A 513 59.69 1.70 19.92
CA HIS A 513 59.23 0.31 20.09
C HIS A 513 60.31 -0.64 19.57
N SER A 514 60.95 -1.35 20.50
CA SER A 514 61.80 -2.53 20.28
C SER A 514 60.93 -3.76 19.93
N PRO A 515 61.39 -4.69 19.06
CA PRO A 515 60.59 -5.84 18.65
C PRO A 515 60.82 -7.06 19.56
N SER A 516 59.72 -7.71 19.97
CA SER A 516 59.72 -9.06 20.54
C SER A 516 59.57 -10.13 19.45
N ARG A 517 60.14 -11.30 19.73
CA ARG A 517 60.52 -12.37 18.80
C ARG A 517 59.36 -13.07 18.09
N VAL A 518 59.68 -13.48 16.85
CA VAL A 518 58.99 -14.43 15.97
C VAL A 518 58.84 -15.80 16.64
N ASN A 519 57.68 -16.44 16.49
CA ASN A 519 57.55 -17.89 16.59
C ASN A 519 57.20 -18.46 15.20
N ARG A 520 58.03 -19.41 14.75
CA ARG A 520 57.82 -20.21 13.54
C ARG A 520 56.70 -21.20 13.85
N ASP A 521 55.62 -21.13 13.10
CA ASP A 521 54.94 -22.31 12.56
C ASP A 521 53.81 -21.86 11.64
N GLY A 522 54.06 -22.00 10.34
CA GLY A 522 53.07 -21.70 9.31
C GLY A 522 51.96 -22.73 9.33
N ARG A 523 50.78 -22.34 9.82
CA ARG A 523 49.50 -22.94 9.44
C ARG A 523 48.42 -21.87 9.34
N SER A 524 47.77 -21.85 8.20
CA SER A 524 46.58 -21.07 7.90
C SER A 524 45.42 -21.48 8.79
N SER A 525 44.73 -20.50 9.38
CA SER A 525 43.35 -20.66 9.83
C SER A 525 42.55 -19.45 9.38
N SER A 526 41.60 -19.73 8.52
CA SER A 526 40.41 -18.93 8.21
C SER A 526 39.68 -18.48 9.48
N ILE A 527 39.10 -17.27 9.46
CA ILE A 527 37.68 -16.95 9.78
C ILE A 527 37.53 -15.51 10.35
N VAL A 528 36.49 -14.84 9.81
CA VAL A 528 35.80 -13.57 10.13
C VAL A 528 36.48 -12.26 9.71
#